data_AF-A0A286FPR1-F1
#
_entry.id   AF-A0A286FPR1-F1
#
_cell.length_a   1.000
_cell.length_b   1.000
_cell.length_c   1.000
_cell.angle_alpha   90.00
_cell.angle_beta   90.00
_cell.angle_gamma   90.00
#
_symmetry.space_group_name_H-M   'P 1'
#
loop_
_entity.id
_entity.type
_entity.pdbx_description
1 polymer ?
#
loop_
_entity_poly.entity_id
_entity_poly.type
_entity_poly.pdbx_seq_one_letter_code
_entity_poly.pdbx_strand_id
1 'polypeptide(L)' 'MATPSDHPVDPFTAVESLRATLDRAGIVLPSLAVDPATLALNLVDLGRVRADVALRLAEALQPRGAAA' A
#
# COMPACT_ATOMS: atom_id res chain seq x y z
N MET A 1 -24.56 -10.69 -2.69
CA MET A 1 -23.66 -10.02 -1.74
C MET A 1 -22.41 -10.90 -1.65
N ALA A 2 -21.38 -10.59 -2.44
CA ALA A 2 -20.16 -11.42 -2.46
C ALA A 2 -19.44 -11.20 -1.13
N THR A 3 -19.21 -12.29 -0.39
CA THR A 3 -18.37 -12.29 0.81
C THR A 3 -16.94 -11.89 0.40
N PRO A 4 -16.22 -11.11 1.21
CA PRO A 4 -14.80 -10.86 0.96
C PRO A 4 -14.10 -12.21 0.86
N SER A 5 -13.31 -12.39 -0.19
CA SER A 5 -12.58 -13.63 -0.42
C SER A 5 -11.71 -13.90 0.80
N ASP A 6 -12.08 -14.92 1.57
CA ASP A 6 -11.49 -15.32 2.85
C ASP A 6 -10.11 -15.97 2.67
N HIS A 7 -9.40 -15.61 1.59
CA HIS A 7 -8.01 -15.99 1.41
C HIS A 7 -7.18 -14.94 2.13
N PRO A 8 -6.42 -15.33 3.18
CA PRO A 8 -5.46 -14.44 3.78
C PRO A 8 -4.50 -13.99 2.68
N VAL A 9 -4.51 -12.69 2.38
CA VAL A 9 -3.56 -12.08 1.45
C VAL A 9 -2.20 -12.18 2.11
N ASP A 10 -1.26 -12.86 1.45
CA ASP A 10 0.11 -12.94 1.91
C ASP A 10 0.71 -11.53 2.01
N PRO A 11 1.16 -11.10 3.20
CA PRO A 11 1.63 -9.74 3.40
C PRO A 11 2.88 -9.41 2.56
N PHE A 12 3.71 -10.40 2.24
CA PHE A 12 4.84 -10.21 1.33
C PHE A 12 4.36 -9.87 -0.09
N THR A 13 3.41 -10.66 -0.62
CA THR A 13 2.78 -10.39 -1.92
C THR A 13 2.11 -9.01 -1.94
N ALA A 14 1.46 -8.60 -0.85
CA ALA A 14 0.89 -7.26 -0.73
C ALA A 14 1.97 -6.16 -0.78
N VAL A 15 3.08 -6.32 -0.06
CA VAL A 15 4.21 -5.39 -0.06
C VAL A 15 4.84 -5.26 -1.45
N GLU A 16 5.08 -6.37 -2.15
CA GLU A 16 5.68 -6.34 -3.49
C GLU A 16 4.74 -5.67 -4.51
N SER A 17 3.45 -5.99 -4.46
CA SER A 17 2.45 -5.37 -5.33
C SER A 17 2.35 -3.86 -5.10
N LEU A 18 2.36 -3.44 -3.83
CA LEU A 18 2.34 -2.04 -3.46
C LEU A 18 3.62 -1.33 -3.92
N ARG A 19 4.79 -1.92 -3.68
CA ARG A 19 6.08 -1.38 -4.15
C ARG A 19 6.08 -1.16 -5.66
N ALA A 20 5.66 -2.17 -6.43
CA ALA A 20 5.60 -2.08 -7.90
C ALA A 20 4.63 -1.00 -8.41
N THR A 21 3.58 -0.68 -7.65
CA THR A 21 2.61 0.37 -8.00
C THR A 21 3.15 1.75 -7.66
N LEU A 22 3.78 1.90 -6.49
CA LEU A 22 4.42 3.14 -6.07
C LEU A 22 5.58 3.52 -6.99
N ASP A 23 6.40 2.56 -7.40
CA ASP A 23 7.48 2.79 -8.37
C ASP A 23 6.94 3.30 -9.72
N ARG A 24 5.80 2.77 -10.18
CA ARG A 24 5.12 3.27 -11.38
C ARG A 24 4.63 4.71 -11.23
N ALA A 25 4.36 5.15 -10.01
CA ALA A 25 4.03 6.55 -9.68
C ALA A 25 5.26 7.41 -9.37
N GLY A 26 6.49 6.87 -9.49
CA GLY A 26 7.73 7.56 -9.14
C GLY A 26 7.91 7.79 -7.64
N ILE A 27 7.26 6.98 -6.80
CA ILE A 27 7.31 7.05 -5.34
C ILE A 27 8.10 5.86 -4.81
N VAL A 28 9.16 6.13 -4.06
CA VAL A 28 9.94 5.10 -3.35
C VAL A 28 9.71 5.26 -1.85
N LEU A 29 9.30 4.19 -1.17
CA LEU A 29 9.13 4.14 0.28
C LEU A 29 10.14 3.13 0.89
N PRO A 30 11.31 3.59 1.36
CA PRO A 30 12.33 2.70 1.91
C PRO A 30 11.91 1.95 3.18
N SER A 31 10.91 2.50 3.89
CA SER A 31 10.35 1.90 5.11
C SER A 31 9.24 0.88 4.85
N LEU A 32 8.83 0.66 3.59
CA LEU A 32 7.74 -0.25 3.26
C LEU A 32 8.15 -1.71 3.49
N ALA A 33 7.55 -2.34 4.49
CA ALA A 33 7.85 -3.72 4.89
C ALA A 33 6.61 -4.42 5.47
N VAL A 34 6.67 -5.73 5.63
CA VAL A 34 5.69 -6.48 6.44
C VAL A 34 5.91 -6.10 7.90
N ASP A 35 4.84 -5.89 8.67
CA ASP A 35 4.94 -5.65 10.12
C ASP A 35 5.38 -6.94 10.84
N PRO A 36 6.59 -6.99 11.43
CA PRO A 36 7.07 -8.17 12.14
C PRO A 36 6.43 -8.34 13.52
N ALA A 37 5.89 -7.28 14.12
CA ALA A 37 5.32 -7.33 15.47
C ALA A 37 3.95 -8.00 15.50
N THR A 38 3.24 -7.99 14.37
CA THR A 38 1.84 -8.40 14.30
C THR A 38 1.56 -9.34 13.12
N LEU A 39 2.43 -10.34 12.92
CA LEU A 39 2.30 -11.33 11.82
C LEU A 39 0.93 -12.03 11.80
N ALA A 40 0.29 -12.22 12.96
CA ALA A 40 -1.04 -12.82 13.06
C ALA A 40 -2.16 -11.98 12.40
N LEU A 41 -1.92 -10.68 12.17
CA LEU A 41 -2.88 -9.76 11.56
C LEU A 41 -2.54 -9.39 10.11
N ASN A 42 -1.46 -9.94 9.53
CA ASN A 42 -1.03 -9.67 8.15
C ASN A 42 -0.91 -8.16 7.83
N LEU A 43 -0.32 -7.39 8.75
CA LEU A 43 -0.16 -5.95 8.59
C LEU A 43 1.08 -5.60 7.75
N VAL A 44 1.01 -4.44 7.09
CA VAL A 44 2.10 -3.83 6.33
C VAL A 44 2.50 -2.53 7.01
N ASP A 45 3.78 -2.39 7.34
CA ASP A 45 4.35 -1.14 7.84
C ASP A 45 4.69 -0.22 6.65
N LEU A 46 4.06 0.95 6.61
CA LEU A 46 4.32 1.99 5.61
C LEU A 46 5.46 2.94 6.06
N GLY A 47 5.74 3.00 7.36
CA GLY A 47 6.70 3.89 7.99
C GLY A 47 6.36 5.38 7.89
N ARG A 48 7.41 6.21 7.93
CA ARG A 48 7.30 7.68 7.84
C ARG A 48 7.67 8.14 6.44
N VAL A 49 6.78 8.89 5.81
CA VAL A 49 7.00 9.46 4.49
C VAL A 49 7.23 10.97 4.58
N ARG A 50 8.00 11.52 3.64
CA ARG A 50 8.15 12.98 3.53
C ARG A 50 6.83 13.61 3.07
N ALA A 51 6.58 14.86 3.45
CA ALA A 51 5.32 15.54 3.13
C ALA A 51 5.04 15.66 1.63
N ASP A 52 6.06 15.87 0.80
CA ASP A 52 5.95 15.90 -0.66
C ASP A 52 5.58 14.53 -1.25
N VAL A 53 6.12 13.45 -0.68
CA VAL A 53 5.76 12.08 -1.05
C VAL A 53 4.33 11.74 -0.63
N ALA A 54 3.89 12.21 0.55
CA ALA A 54 2.51 12.04 1.00
C ALA A 54 1.49 12.69 0.05
N LEU A 55 1.80 13.87 -0.48
CA LEU A 55 0.94 14.54 -1.48
C LEU A 55 0.90 13.75 -2.80
N ARG A 56 2.05 13.31 -3.32
CA ARG A 56 2.10 12.47 -4.52
C ARG A 56 1.36 11.15 -4.35
N LEU A 57 1.44 10.56 -3.17
CA LEU A 57 0.68 9.35 -2.83
C LEU A 57 -0.83 9.63 -2.89
N ALA A 58 -1.28 10.73 -2.29
CA ALA A 58 -2.69 11.12 -2.32
C ALA A 58 -3.19 11.32 -3.74
N GLU A 59 -2.41 11.97 -4.61
CA GLU A 59 -2.73 12.13 -6.03
C GLU A 59 -2.76 10.78 -6.79
N ALA A 60 -1.80 9.89 -6.51
CA ALA A 60 -1.73 8.58 -7.15
C ALA A 60 -2.88 7.64 -6.73
N LEU A 61 -3.37 7.78 -5.50
CA LEU A 61 -4.49 7.00 -4.96
C LEU A 61 -5.86 7.57 -5.31
N GLN A 62 -5.94 8.83 -5.75
CA GLN A 62 -7.21 9.42 -6.17
C GLN A 62 -7.79 8.59 -7.33
N PRO A 63 -9.02 8.08 -7.19
CA PRO A 63 -9.70 7.41 -8.29
C PRO A 63 -9.75 8.36 -9.48
N ARG A 64 -9.30 7.90 -10.64
CA ARG A 64 -9.32 8.67 -11.91
C ARG A 64 -10.73 9.02 -12.42
N GLY A 65 -11.75 8.95 -11.56
CA GLY A 65 -13.17 9.15 -11.84
C GLY A 65 -14.02 9.59 -10.65
N ALA A 66 -13.44 10.22 -9.62
CA ALA A 66 -14.23 10.92 -8.58
C ALA A 66 -14.53 12.39 -8.96
N ALA A 67 -14.71 12.63 -10.26
CA ALA A 67 -15.40 13.79 -10.79
C ALA A 67 -16.67 13.25 -11.47
N ALA A 68 -17.75 13.16 -10.70
CA ALA A 68 -19.12 12.99 -11.17
C ALA A 68 -20.02 13.86 -10.30
#